data_AF-A7KTJ1-F1
#
_entry.id   AF-A7KTJ1-F1
#
_cell.length_a   1.000
_cell.length_b   1.000
_cell.length_c   1.000
_cell.angle_alpha   90.00
_cell.angle_beta   90.00
_cell.angle_gamma   90.00
#
_symmetry.space_group_name_H-M   'P 1'
#
loop_
_entity.id
_entity.type
_entity.pdbx_description
1 polymer ?
#
loop_
_entity_poly.entity_id
_entity_poly.type
_entity_poly.pdbx_seq_one_letter_code
_entity_poly.pdbx_strand_id
1 'polypeptide(L)'
;EAGGLAHLLPGYRLVKNPQHRAEVEEFWGLKRGQISPNPGLTAWDMITGLEDGTVGLLWIAATNPAVSMPDLERTKAALMRSPFTIYQDAYYPTETATYAHVLLPAAQWSEKTGVMTNSERTVTLCPAFRRPPGEAKADWEIFAEVGRRLGFVGEFAFANSAEVYAEFVKLTRDRPCDMTGLSHEQLRSQGPTQWPHPAEEMGRTGDGEINFTPPPHHKSPSTPSSKRLYTNLRFHTPDGRARFGAYHSRGLAEPPDPDYPFVLTTGRLYGHWHTLTRTGRIEKTRQMHPEPFIEIHPRDAARLEITDNQLVEVRSRRSKTFFPAKITKAIAPGTVFVPM
;
A
#
# COMPACT_ATOMS: atom_id res chain seq x y z
N GLU A 1 -5.07 -4.76 6.26
CA GLU A 1 -5.34 -4.29 4.88
C GLU A 1 -6.18 -3.01 4.74
N ALA A 2 -6.75 -2.41 5.79
CA ALA A 2 -7.19 -1.01 5.69
C ALA A 2 -6.96 -0.24 6.99
N GLY A 3 -5.88 0.55 6.97
CA GLY A 3 -5.55 1.62 7.91
C GLY A 3 -4.76 2.75 7.22
N GLY A 4 -4.19 2.49 6.02
CA GLY A 4 -3.55 3.48 5.17
C GLY A 4 -4.48 4.12 4.12
N LEU A 5 -5.80 3.95 4.23
CA LEU A 5 -6.77 4.60 3.35
C LEU A 5 -7.55 5.62 4.17
N ALA A 6 -7.61 6.87 3.71
CA ALA A 6 -8.18 7.98 4.46
C ALA A 6 -9.69 7.85 4.80
N HIS A 7 -10.38 6.87 4.21
CA HIS A 7 -11.82 6.64 4.39
C HIS A 7 -12.14 5.30 5.10
N LEU A 8 -11.14 4.50 5.46
CA LEU A 8 -11.31 3.20 6.09
C LEU A 8 -10.63 3.11 7.46
N LEU A 9 -11.33 2.50 8.39
CA LEU A 9 -10.85 1.98 9.66
C LEU A 9 -10.52 0.47 9.53
N PRO A 10 -9.80 -0.12 10.49
CA PRO A 10 -9.45 -1.54 10.48
C PRO A 10 -10.64 -2.48 10.23
N GLY A 11 -10.40 -3.56 9.48
CA GLY A 11 -11.41 -4.58 9.17
C GLY A 11 -12.42 -4.17 8.09
N TYR A 12 -12.02 -3.39 7.08
CA TYR A 12 -12.90 -2.88 6.02
C TYR A 12 -14.09 -2.08 6.57
N ARG A 13 -13.82 -1.23 7.57
CA ARG A 13 -14.83 -0.39 8.19
C ARG A 13 -14.82 0.99 7.55
N LEU A 14 -15.93 1.39 6.95
CA LEU A 14 -16.08 2.75 6.42
C LEU A 14 -16.20 3.78 7.53
N VAL A 15 -15.35 4.82 7.49
CA VAL A 15 -15.40 5.92 8.46
C VAL A 15 -16.73 6.65 8.45
N LYS A 16 -17.45 6.68 7.31
CA LYS A 16 -18.78 7.30 7.22
C LYS A 16 -19.88 6.53 7.97
N ASN A 17 -19.69 5.23 8.21
CA ASN A 17 -20.70 4.43 8.91
C ASN A 17 -20.58 4.62 10.44
N PRO A 18 -21.62 5.12 11.13
CA PRO A 18 -21.57 5.38 12.57
C PRO A 18 -21.36 4.13 13.42
N GLN A 19 -21.91 2.98 13.01
CA GLN A 19 -21.73 1.72 13.72
C GLN A 19 -20.28 1.25 13.65
N HIS A 20 -19.67 1.35 12.47
CA HIS A 20 -18.26 1.01 12.29
C HIS A 20 -17.33 1.87 13.16
N ARG A 21 -17.60 3.17 13.30
CA ARG A 21 -16.82 4.03 14.20
C ARG A 21 -17.01 3.63 15.65
N ALA A 22 -18.26 3.42 16.08
CA ALA A 22 -18.58 3.03 17.44
C ALA A 22 -17.87 1.73 17.87
N GLU A 23 -17.81 0.72 17.00
CA GLU A 23 -17.09 -0.54 17.27
C GLU A 23 -15.59 -0.32 17.52
N VAL A 24 -14.96 0.56 16.75
CA VAL A 24 -13.53 0.86 16.87
C VAL A 24 -13.27 1.75 18.09
N GLU A 25 -14.14 2.72 18.34
CA GLU A 25 -14.09 3.56 19.54
C GLU A 25 -14.20 2.73 20.81
N GLU A 26 -15.17 1.81 20.86
CA GLU A 26 -15.33 0.89 21.99
C GLU A 26 -14.09 0.01 22.18
N PHE A 27 -13.57 -0.57 21.09
CA PHE A 27 -12.39 -1.43 21.14
C PHE A 27 -11.14 -0.69 21.67
N TRP A 28 -10.94 0.57 21.26
CA TRP A 28 -9.82 1.40 21.72
C TRP A 28 -10.11 2.20 22.99
N GLY A 29 -11.29 2.06 23.61
CA GLY A 29 -11.67 2.82 24.79
C GLY A 29 -11.81 4.33 24.55
N LEU A 30 -12.04 4.75 23.30
CA LEU A 30 -12.26 6.15 22.94
C LEU A 30 -13.69 6.58 23.30
N LYS A 31 -13.88 7.88 23.51
CA LYS A 31 -15.24 8.43 23.71
C LYS A 31 -16.05 8.24 22.43
N ARG A 32 -17.32 7.88 22.58
CA ARG A 32 -18.22 7.72 21.43
C ARG A 32 -18.29 9.02 20.62
N GLY A 33 -18.10 8.93 19.31
CA GLY A 33 -18.05 10.07 18.38
C GLY A 33 -16.71 10.79 18.29
N GLN A 34 -15.66 10.31 18.97
CA GLN A 34 -14.31 10.87 18.90
C GLN A 34 -13.64 10.61 17.54
N ILE A 35 -13.96 9.51 16.87
CA ILE A 35 -13.52 9.28 15.49
C ILE A 35 -14.40 10.12 14.56
N SER A 36 -13.77 11.02 13.80
CA SER A 36 -14.43 11.88 12.82
C SER A 36 -15.25 11.06 11.81
N PRO A 37 -16.47 11.48 11.45
CA PRO A 37 -17.26 10.83 10.38
C PRO A 37 -16.74 11.16 8.98
N ASN A 38 -15.85 12.14 8.86
CA ASN A 38 -15.37 12.64 7.58
C ASN A 38 -14.12 11.87 7.16
N PRO A 39 -14.05 11.38 5.91
CA PRO A 39 -12.80 10.88 5.35
C PRO A 39 -11.69 11.93 5.48
N GLY A 40 -10.47 11.46 5.79
CA GLY A 40 -9.28 12.30 5.72
C GLY A 40 -8.92 12.67 4.28
N LEU A 41 -7.90 13.51 4.15
CA LEU A 41 -7.35 13.92 2.86
C LEU A 41 -6.81 12.73 2.07
N THR A 42 -6.97 12.73 0.74
CA THR A 42 -6.24 11.78 -0.13
C THR A 42 -4.76 12.17 -0.21
N ALA A 43 -3.90 11.28 -0.71
CA ALA A 43 -2.48 11.60 -0.87
C ALA A 43 -2.25 12.85 -1.76
N TRP A 44 -3.09 13.06 -2.78
CA TRP A 44 -3.01 14.27 -3.62
C TRP A 44 -3.50 15.50 -2.86
N ASP A 45 -4.62 15.40 -2.13
CA ASP A 45 -5.14 16.52 -1.33
C ASP A 45 -4.16 16.92 -0.21
N MET A 46 -3.41 15.95 0.33
CA MET A 46 -2.33 16.23 1.28
C MET A 46 -1.23 17.07 0.64
N ILE A 47 -0.79 16.74 -0.58
CA ILE A 47 0.21 17.52 -1.32
C ILE A 47 -0.30 18.93 -1.61
N THR A 48 -1.51 19.08 -2.17
CA THR A 48 -2.06 20.41 -2.46
C THR A 48 -2.36 21.20 -1.19
N GLY A 49 -2.70 20.53 -0.08
CA GLY A 49 -2.90 21.17 1.21
C GLY A 49 -1.63 21.75 1.84
N LEU A 50 -0.43 21.39 1.36
CA LEU A 50 0.81 22.09 1.73
C LEU A 50 0.91 23.46 1.04
N GLU A 51 0.22 23.64 -0.10
CA GLU A 51 0.26 24.89 -0.87
C GLU A 51 -0.61 25.98 -0.24
N ASP A 52 -1.69 25.61 0.44
CA ASP A 52 -2.62 26.55 1.08
C ASP A 52 -2.52 26.56 2.61
N GLY A 53 -1.70 25.69 3.19
CA GLY A 53 -1.49 25.59 4.63
C GLY A 53 -2.52 24.75 5.38
N THR A 54 -3.45 24.08 4.68
CA THR A 54 -4.39 23.11 5.28
C THR A 54 -3.64 21.95 5.94
N VAL A 55 -2.46 21.57 5.41
CA VAL A 55 -1.58 20.55 6.00
C VAL A 55 -0.39 21.24 6.68
N GLY A 56 -0.39 21.23 8.02
CA GLY A 56 0.69 21.81 8.83
C GLY A 56 1.83 20.84 9.17
N LEU A 57 1.59 19.53 9.08
CA LEU A 57 2.58 18.48 9.31
C LEU A 57 2.36 17.36 8.31
N LEU A 58 3.45 16.92 7.66
CA LEU A 58 3.45 15.79 6.74
C LEU A 58 4.38 14.69 7.24
N TRP A 59 3.85 13.51 7.53
CA TRP A 59 4.65 12.33 7.83
C TRP A 59 4.58 11.34 6.67
N ILE A 60 5.70 11.22 5.96
CA ILE A 60 5.88 10.29 4.84
C ILE A 60 6.57 9.04 5.37
N ALA A 61 5.91 7.89 5.27
CA ALA A 61 6.47 6.60 5.68
C ALA A 61 6.50 5.61 4.51
N ALA A 62 7.67 5.00 4.27
CA ALA A 62 7.89 3.93 3.30
C ALA A 62 7.44 4.24 1.85
N THR A 63 7.57 5.50 1.42
CA THR A 63 7.23 5.94 0.05
C THR A 63 8.07 7.14 -0.37
N ASN A 64 8.28 7.34 -1.67
CA ASN A 64 9.16 8.38 -2.22
C ASN A 64 8.37 9.32 -3.16
N PRO A 65 7.49 10.19 -2.62
CA PRO A 65 6.58 11.02 -3.40
C PRO A 65 7.28 12.03 -4.31
N ALA A 66 8.51 12.44 -4.00
CA ALA A 66 9.32 13.27 -4.90
C ALA A 66 9.74 12.57 -6.20
N VAL A 67 9.38 11.28 -6.37
CA VAL A 67 9.50 10.52 -7.63
C VAL A 67 8.15 9.94 -8.08
N SER A 68 7.35 9.39 -7.15
CA SER A 68 6.18 8.58 -7.51
C SER A 68 4.86 9.33 -7.64
N MET A 69 4.78 10.60 -7.23
CA MET A 69 3.55 11.39 -7.35
C MET A 69 3.39 11.97 -8.76
N PRO A 70 2.14 12.15 -9.23
CA PRO A 70 1.87 12.87 -10.47
C PRO A 70 2.24 14.35 -10.34
N ASP A 71 2.39 15.04 -11.47
CA ASP A 71 2.73 16.47 -11.53
C ASP A 71 3.90 16.82 -10.60
N LEU A 72 5.04 16.20 -10.91
CA LEU A 72 6.16 16.08 -10.00
C LEU A 72 6.75 17.44 -9.58
N GLU A 73 6.76 18.41 -10.49
CA GLU A 73 7.26 19.75 -10.22
C GLU A 73 6.35 20.50 -9.22
N ARG A 74 5.03 20.37 -9.37
CA ARG A 74 4.08 20.87 -8.37
C ARG A 74 4.25 20.16 -7.04
N THR A 75 4.38 18.82 -7.06
CA THR A 75 4.61 18.03 -5.84
C THR A 75 5.87 18.51 -5.09
N LYS A 76 7.00 18.66 -5.79
CA LYS A 76 8.24 19.16 -5.18
C LYS A 76 8.08 20.58 -4.63
N ALA A 77 7.42 21.47 -5.37
CA ALA A 77 7.14 22.82 -4.92
C ALA A 77 6.28 22.84 -3.64
N ALA A 78 5.27 21.97 -3.55
CA ALA A 78 4.46 21.80 -2.35
C ALA A 78 5.26 21.22 -1.17
N LEU A 79 6.09 20.20 -1.41
CA LEU A 79 6.97 19.63 -0.38
C LEU A 79 7.96 20.67 0.18
N MET A 80 8.50 21.55 -0.67
CA MET A 80 9.35 22.68 -0.23
C MET A 80 8.63 23.69 0.66
N ARG A 81 7.31 23.80 0.53
CA ARG A 81 6.48 24.71 1.34
C ARG A 81 5.96 24.07 2.63
N SER A 82 6.14 22.76 2.78
CA SER A 82 5.69 22.03 3.96
C SER A 82 6.26 22.65 5.23
N PRO A 83 5.43 23.04 6.23
CA PRO A 83 5.93 23.65 7.46
C PRO A 83 6.77 22.68 8.30
N PHE A 84 6.45 21.39 8.22
CA PHE A 84 7.19 20.34 8.91
C PHE A 84 6.96 18.98 8.25
N THR A 85 8.05 18.36 7.79
CA THR A 85 8.02 17.06 7.10
C THR A 85 8.88 16.06 7.85
N ILE A 86 8.26 14.95 8.27
CA ILE A 86 8.94 13.76 8.78
C ILE A 86 9.05 12.77 7.63
N TYR A 87 10.24 12.24 7.39
CA TYR A 87 10.45 11.18 6.41
C TYR A 87 11.04 9.93 7.08
N GLN A 88 10.24 8.86 7.05
CA GLN A 88 10.55 7.57 7.64
C GLN A 88 10.78 6.55 6.52
N ASP A 89 12.02 6.17 6.29
CA ASP A 89 12.40 5.23 5.23
C ASP A 89 13.61 4.40 5.64
N ALA A 90 13.76 3.23 5.01
CA ALA A 90 14.88 2.33 5.23
C ALA A 90 16.07 2.63 4.32
N TYR A 91 15.89 3.45 3.29
CA TYR A 91 16.93 3.81 2.34
C TYR A 91 17.24 5.30 2.42
N TYR A 92 18.54 5.60 2.38
CA TYR A 92 19.07 6.95 2.29
C TYR A 92 20.33 6.95 1.40
N PRO A 93 20.60 8.01 0.62
CA PRO A 93 19.68 9.11 0.30
C PRO A 93 18.54 8.66 -0.62
N THR A 94 17.44 9.42 -0.62
CA THR A 94 16.34 9.35 -1.59
C THR A 94 15.95 10.78 -1.99
N GLU A 95 15.23 10.93 -3.09
CA GLU A 95 14.78 12.23 -3.60
C GLU A 95 13.91 12.95 -2.56
N THR A 96 12.98 12.22 -1.91
CA THR A 96 12.10 12.79 -0.88
C THR A 96 12.87 13.23 0.36
N ALA A 97 13.98 12.58 0.71
CA ALA A 97 14.78 12.95 1.88
C ALA A 97 15.27 14.41 1.83
N THR A 98 15.43 14.98 0.63
CA THR A 98 15.84 16.38 0.41
C THR A 98 14.81 17.40 0.95
N TYR A 99 13.55 17.00 1.11
CA TYR A 99 12.45 17.85 1.56
C TYR A 99 12.06 17.61 3.03
N ALA A 100 12.77 16.72 3.72
CA ALA A 100 12.45 16.33 5.09
C ALA A 100 13.14 17.27 6.10
N HIS A 101 12.40 17.61 7.16
CA HIS A 101 12.93 18.30 8.33
C HIS A 101 13.51 17.30 9.34
N VAL A 102 12.91 16.12 9.42
CA VAL A 102 13.35 15.02 10.28
C VAL A 102 13.42 13.73 9.46
N LEU A 103 14.53 13.03 9.57
CA LEU A 103 14.71 11.68 9.01
C LEU A 103 14.61 10.66 10.16
N LEU A 104 13.73 9.67 10.00
CA LEU A 104 13.58 8.57 10.95
C LEU A 104 14.00 7.26 10.27
N PRO A 105 15.15 6.67 10.64
CA PRO A 105 15.63 5.46 9.98
C PRO A 105 14.72 4.27 10.30
N ALA A 106 14.08 3.71 9.28
CA ALA A 106 13.27 2.51 9.41
C ALA A 106 14.08 1.25 9.06
N ALA A 107 13.81 0.14 9.74
CA ALA A 107 14.37 -1.16 9.40
C ALA A 107 13.72 -1.69 8.10
N GLN A 108 14.51 -2.29 7.20
CA GLN A 108 13.95 -2.95 6.00
C GLN A 108 13.40 -4.36 6.32
N TRP A 109 12.79 -5.00 5.32
CA TRP A 109 12.12 -6.30 5.45
C TRP A 109 12.98 -7.39 6.12
N SER A 110 14.28 -7.48 5.82
CA SER A 110 15.17 -8.50 6.38
C SER A 110 15.54 -8.25 7.85
N GLU A 111 15.28 -7.05 8.36
CA GLU A 111 15.77 -6.55 9.66
C GLU A 111 14.67 -6.46 10.71
N LYS A 112 13.40 -6.65 10.32
CA LYS A 112 12.24 -6.58 11.22
C LYS A 112 11.33 -7.78 11.02
N THR A 113 10.69 -8.19 12.11
CA THR A 113 9.65 -9.23 12.06
C THR A 113 8.28 -8.59 11.86
N GLY A 114 7.44 -9.23 11.07
CA GLY A 114 6.05 -8.81 10.86
C GLY A 114 5.29 -9.81 10.00
N VAL A 115 4.12 -9.41 9.52
CA VAL A 115 3.33 -10.18 8.55
C VAL A 115 3.19 -9.41 7.25
N MET A 116 3.06 -10.15 6.13
CA MET A 116 2.71 -9.59 4.84
C MET A 116 1.51 -10.35 4.26
N THR A 117 0.63 -9.62 3.57
CA THR A 117 -0.49 -10.19 2.84
C THR A 117 -0.28 -9.96 1.35
N ASN A 118 -0.34 -11.03 0.55
CA ASN A 118 -0.18 -10.94 -0.90
C ASN A 118 -1.55 -10.75 -1.61
N SER A 119 -1.52 -10.60 -2.95
CA SER A 119 -2.71 -10.32 -3.77
C SER A 119 -3.80 -11.41 -3.72
N GLU A 120 -3.45 -12.62 -3.32
CA GLU A 120 -4.40 -13.72 -3.17
C GLU A 120 -4.89 -13.86 -1.72
N ARG A 121 -4.62 -12.90 -0.83
CA ARG A 121 -5.03 -12.90 0.59
C ARG A 121 -4.23 -13.83 1.50
N THR A 122 -3.09 -14.33 1.04
CA THR A 122 -2.21 -15.20 1.85
C THR A 122 -1.39 -14.34 2.80
N VAL A 123 -1.61 -14.54 4.10
CA VAL A 123 -0.84 -13.94 5.19
C VAL A 123 0.40 -14.81 5.44
N THR A 124 1.57 -14.18 5.45
CA THR A 124 2.87 -14.84 5.64
C THR A 124 3.63 -14.15 6.76
N LEU A 125 4.16 -14.93 7.71
CA LEU A 125 5.13 -14.43 8.67
C LEU A 125 6.46 -14.14 7.96
N CYS A 126 6.97 -12.93 8.15
CA CYS A 126 8.29 -12.50 7.68
C CYS A 126 9.19 -12.33 8.91
N PRO A 127 9.99 -13.34 9.30
CA PRO A 127 10.92 -13.22 10.41
C PRO A 127 12.14 -12.37 10.03
N ALA A 128 12.59 -11.53 10.97
CA ALA A 128 13.88 -10.88 10.83
C ALA A 128 15.01 -11.92 10.80
N PHE A 129 15.99 -11.73 9.93
CA PHE A 129 17.20 -12.55 9.84
C PHE A 129 18.48 -11.72 9.79
N ARG A 130 18.35 -10.39 9.91
CA ARG A 130 19.44 -9.43 10.09
C ARG A 130 19.11 -8.49 11.24
N ARG A 131 20.13 -7.85 11.80
CA ARG A 131 19.93 -6.76 12.77
C ARG A 131 19.68 -5.45 12.01
N PRO A 132 18.75 -4.59 12.45
CA PRO A 132 18.64 -3.24 11.91
C PRO A 132 19.96 -2.48 11.98
N PRO A 133 20.34 -1.71 10.94
CA PRO A 133 21.56 -0.92 10.95
C PRO A 133 21.43 0.32 11.84
N GLY A 134 22.46 0.60 12.64
CA GLY A 134 22.52 1.80 13.48
C GLY A 134 21.32 1.93 14.43
N GLU A 135 20.61 3.05 14.33
CA GLU A 135 19.43 3.36 15.15
C GLU A 135 18.11 2.97 14.49
N ALA A 136 18.16 2.24 13.36
CA ALA A 136 16.96 1.87 12.63
C ALA A 136 16.03 0.99 13.47
N LYS A 137 14.73 1.28 13.39
CA LYS A 137 13.66 0.57 14.11
C LYS A 137 12.58 0.09 13.15
N ALA A 138 11.81 -0.94 13.51
CA ALA A 138 10.63 -1.28 12.72
C ALA A 138 9.65 -0.10 12.68
N ASP A 139 8.91 0.08 11.59
CA ASP A 139 8.00 1.24 11.44
C ASP A 139 7.01 1.39 12.60
N TRP A 140 6.47 0.27 13.08
CA TRP A 140 5.53 0.26 14.20
C TRP A 140 6.18 0.77 15.51
N GLU A 141 7.46 0.48 15.74
CA GLU A 141 8.19 0.94 16.93
C GLU A 141 8.39 2.45 16.88
N ILE A 142 8.61 3.02 15.69
CA ILE A 142 8.75 4.46 15.50
C ILE A 142 7.41 5.16 15.80
N PHE A 143 6.31 4.65 15.25
CA PHE A 143 4.97 5.17 15.56
C PHE A 143 4.64 5.04 17.05
N ALA A 144 4.94 3.87 17.66
CA ALA A 144 4.71 3.64 19.08
C ALA A 144 5.55 4.60 19.95
N GLU A 145 6.82 4.81 19.62
CA GLU A 145 7.69 5.75 20.35
C GLU A 145 7.16 7.18 20.32
N VAL A 146 6.70 7.65 19.15
CA VAL A 146 6.07 8.97 19.04
C VAL A 146 4.78 9.02 19.87
N GLY A 147 3.93 8.00 19.80
CA GLY A 147 2.70 7.91 20.61
C GLY A 147 2.97 7.99 22.11
N ARG A 148 3.98 7.26 22.60
CA ARG A 148 4.40 7.31 24.02
C ARG A 148 4.90 8.70 24.40
N ARG A 149 5.70 9.36 23.55
CA ARG A 149 6.19 10.74 23.81
C ARG A 149 5.09 11.79 23.79
N LEU A 150 3.99 11.54 23.08
CA LEU A 150 2.79 12.38 23.09
C LEU A 150 1.88 12.13 24.31
N GLY A 151 2.23 11.18 25.18
CA GLY A 151 1.50 10.88 26.42
C GLY A 151 0.64 9.62 26.38
N PHE A 152 0.57 8.91 25.24
CA PHE A 152 -0.20 7.67 25.07
C PHE A 152 0.62 6.43 25.45
N VAL A 153 1.22 6.44 26.64
CA VAL A 153 2.20 5.41 27.04
C VAL A 153 1.57 4.02 27.11
N GLY A 154 0.34 3.93 27.64
CA GLY A 154 -0.37 2.66 27.80
C GLY A 154 -0.85 2.08 26.47
N GLU A 155 -1.37 2.93 25.59
CA GLU A 155 -1.93 2.55 24.29
C GLU A 155 -0.86 2.08 23.29
N PHE A 156 0.39 2.49 23.48
CA PHE A 156 1.52 2.11 22.64
C PHE A 156 2.56 1.24 23.36
N ALA A 157 2.14 0.51 24.40
CA ALA A 157 3.00 -0.36 25.21
C ALA A 157 3.28 -1.74 24.59
N PHE A 158 3.39 -1.84 23.26
CA PHE A 158 3.67 -3.11 22.58
C PHE A 158 5.14 -3.51 22.73
N ALA A 159 5.40 -4.75 23.15
CA ALA A 159 6.76 -5.28 23.28
C ALA A 159 7.33 -5.78 21.94
N ASN A 160 6.47 -6.18 21.01
CA ASN A 160 6.87 -6.76 19.73
C ASN A 160 5.75 -6.69 18.67
N SER A 161 6.10 -6.96 17.41
CA SER A 161 5.16 -6.97 16.28
C SER A 161 4.02 -7.99 16.41
N ALA A 162 4.21 -9.08 17.16
CA ALA A 162 3.17 -10.10 17.32
C ALA A 162 2.01 -9.57 18.18
N GLU A 163 2.28 -8.71 19.16
CA GLU A 163 1.25 -8.04 19.96
C GLU A 163 0.47 -7.01 19.14
N VAL A 164 1.17 -6.22 18.32
CA VAL A 164 0.53 -5.29 17.36
C VAL A 164 -0.40 -6.06 16.42
N TYR A 165 0.08 -7.18 15.86
CA TYR A 165 -0.74 -8.03 15.00
C TYR A 165 -1.92 -8.66 15.77
N ALA A 166 -1.70 -9.12 17.00
CA ALA A 166 -2.73 -9.70 17.84
C ALA A 166 -3.86 -8.71 18.20
N GLU A 167 -3.55 -7.43 18.36
CA GLU A 167 -4.58 -6.39 18.49
C GLU A 167 -5.34 -6.22 17.17
N PHE A 168 -4.63 -6.05 16.05
CA PHE A 168 -5.24 -5.86 14.74
C PHE A 168 -6.20 -6.99 14.37
N VAL A 169 -5.83 -8.27 14.57
CA VAL A 169 -6.70 -9.40 14.19
C VAL A 169 -8.00 -9.42 14.98
N LYS A 170 -8.04 -8.92 16.22
CA LYS A 170 -9.30 -8.80 16.99
C LYS A 170 -10.30 -7.88 16.29
N LEU A 171 -9.82 -6.78 15.71
CA LEU A 171 -10.64 -5.86 14.92
C LEU A 171 -11.12 -6.48 13.60
N THR A 172 -10.59 -7.62 13.16
CA THR A 172 -11.06 -8.29 11.94
C THR A 172 -12.23 -9.25 12.17
N ARG A 173 -12.60 -9.52 13.43
CA ARG A 173 -13.70 -10.42 13.78
C ARG A 173 -15.00 -10.04 13.05
N ASP A 174 -15.66 -11.04 12.47
CA ASP A 174 -16.93 -10.91 11.73
C ASP A 174 -16.85 -9.96 10.52
N ARG A 175 -15.64 -9.68 10.04
CA ARG A 175 -15.39 -8.88 8.84
C ARG A 175 -15.03 -9.80 7.67
N PRO A 176 -15.15 -9.31 6.41
CA PRO A 176 -14.70 -10.08 5.24
C PRO A 176 -13.27 -10.60 5.33
N CYS A 177 -12.41 -9.87 6.06
CA CYS A 177 -11.02 -10.21 6.29
C CYS A 177 -10.74 -10.79 7.67
N ASP A 178 -11.67 -11.55 8.24
CA ASP A 178 -11.48 -12.19 9.54
C ASP A 178 -10.19 -13.01 9.57
N MET A 179 -9.27 -12.62 10.44
CA MET A 179 -7.97 -13.25 10.69
C MET A 179 -7.85 -13.66 12.16
N THR A 180 -8.95 -13.74 12.91
CA THR A 180 -8.93 -14.01 14.35
C THR A 180 -8.31 -15.36 14.70
N GLY A 181 -8.28 -16.30 13.76
CA GLY A 181 -7.62 -17.58 13.89
C GLY A 181 -6.16 -17.58 13.43
N LEU A 182 -5.55 -16.40 13.22
CA LEU A 182 -4.14 -16.25 12.84
C LEU A 182 -3.34 -15.53 13.92
N SER A 183 -2.13 -16.01 14.15
CA SER A 183 -1.14 -15.41 15.03
C SER A 183 0.26 -15.60 14.43
N HIS A 184 1.26 -14.88 14.94
CA HIS A 184 2.64 -15.13 14.55
C HIS A 184 3.08 -16.58 14.81
N GLU A 185 2.61 -17.20 15.89
CA GLU A 185 2.92 -18.59 16.23
C GLU A 185 2.26 -19.58 15.27
N GLN A 186 0.99 -19.36 14.93
CA GLN A 186 0.27 -20.18 13.94
C GLN A 186 0.93 -20.07 12.56
N LEU A 187 1.26 -18.86 12.12
CA LEU A 187 1.94 -18.66 10.83
C LEU A 187 3.35 -19.26 10.81
N ARG A 188 4.04 -19.31 11.95
CA ARG A 188 5.36 -19.96 12.08
C ARG A 188 5.26 -21.49 11.99
N SER A 189 4.26 -22.07 12.65
CA SER A 189 4.10 -23.52 12.76
C SER A 189 3.38 -24.15 11.56
N GLN A 190 2.38 -23.46 11.02
CA GLN A 190 1.51 -23.97 9.95
C GLN A 190 1.84 -23.37 8.58
N GLY A 191 2.60 -22.27 8.55
CA GLY A 191 3.01 -21.59 7.34
C GLY A 191 2.00 -20.55 6.82
N PRO A 192 2.22 -20.05 5.59
CA PRO A 192 1.36 -19.05 4.98
C PRO A 192 -0.10 -19.50 4.88
N THR A 193 -1.03 -18.64 5.33
CA THR A 193 -2.45 -18.98 5.43
C THR A 193 -3.32 -17.88 4.82
N GLN A 194 -4.33 -18.28 4.04
CA GLN A 194 -5.21 -17.36 3.33
C GLN A 194 -6.41 -16.94 4.17
N TRP A 195 -6.70 -15.64 4.21
CA TRP A 195 -7.91 -15.12 4.87
C TRP A 195 -9.14 -15.16 3.94
N PRO A 196 -10.37 -15.27 4.48
CA PRO A 196 -10.72 -15.31 5.91
C PRO A 196 -10.30 -16.61 6.60
N HIS A 197 -9.87 -16.49 7.86
CA HIS A 197 -9.44 -17.57 8.74
C HIS A 197 -9.88 -17.24 10.19
N PRO A 198 -11.19 -17.34 10.48
CA PRO A 198 -11.71 -17.06 11.81
C PRO A 198 -11.17 -18.08 12.82
N ALA A 199 -11.05 -17.66 14.09
CA ALA A 199 -10.79 -18.60 15.16
C ALA A 199 -11.96 -19.59 15.25
N GLU A 200 -11.68 -20.87 15.46
CA GLU A 200 -12.75 -21.83 15.78
C GLU A 200 -13.48 -21.30 17.02
N GLU A 201 -14.81 -21.17 16.93
CA GLU A 201 -15.60 -20.99 18.14
C GLU A 201 -15.37 -22.23 19.00
N MET A 202 -14.81 -22.05 20.20
CA MET A 202 -14.95 -23.06 21.24
C MET A 202 -16.46 -23.24 21.43
N GLY A 203 -17.00 -24.29 20.82
CA GLY A 203 -18.41 -24.62 20.94
C GLY A 203 -18.74 -24.69 22.41
N ARG A 204 -19.58 -23.76 22.89
CA ARG A 204 -20.43 -24.05 24.04
C ARG A 204 -21.36 -25.15 23.57
N THR A 205 -20.98 -26.40 23.80
CA THR A 205 -21.99 -27.46 23.91
C THR A 205 -22.94 -27.01 25.02
N GLY A 206 -24.24 -27.19 24.81
CA GLY A 206 -25.32 -26.67 25.68
C GLY A 206 -25.29 -27.17 27.13
N ASP A 207 -24.28 -27.94 27.50
CA ASP A 207 -24.06 -28.49 28.83
C ASP A 207 -22.66 -28.05 29.25
N GLY A 208 -22.55 -27.28 30.34
CA GLY A 208 -21.37 -26.51 30.75
C GLY A 208 -20.15 -27.32 31.21
N GLU A 209 -19.70 -28.29 30.40
CA GLU A 209 -18.42 -28.98 30.57
C GLU A 209 -17.40 -28.55 29.51
N ILE A 210 -16.29 -28.00 29.98
CA ILE A 210 -15.06 -27.76 29.22
C ILE A 210 -14.32 -29.09 29.04
N ASN A 211 -14.56 -29.78 27.93
CA ASN A 211 -13.81 -31.00 27.59
C ASN A 211 -12.42 -30.67 27.03
N PHE A 212 -11.39 -30.88 27.85
CA PHE A 212 -10.00 -31.04 27.40
C PHE A 212 -9.77 -32.48 26.94
N THR A 213 -10.24 -32.81 25.74
CA THR A 213 -9.86 -34.06 25.08
C THR A 213 -9.62 -33.80 23.60
N PRO A 214 -8.39 -33.96 23.08
CA PRO A 214 -8.15 -33.79 21.65
C PRO A 214 -8.83 -34.95 20.91
N PRO A 215 -9.70 -34.70 19.92
CA PRO A 215 -10.33 -35.78 19.17
C PRO A 215 -9.29 -36.50 18.29
N PRO A 216 -9.33 -37.83 18.20
CA PRO A 216 -8.51 -38.57 17.26
C PRO A 216 -9.02 -38.33 15.83
N HIS A 217 -8.15 -37.82 14.96
CA HIS A 217 -8.20 -37.88 13.48
C HIS A 217 -9.58 -37.91 12.79
N HIS A 218 -10.54 -37.10 13.25
CA HIS A 218 -11.74 -36.80 12.49
C HIS A 218 -11.54 -35.46 11.80
N LYS A 219 -11.67 -35.45 10.47
CA LYS A 219 -11.79 -34.23 9.68
C LYS A 219 -12.88 -33.37 10.34
N SER A 220 -12.47 -32.27 10.98
CA SER A 220 -13.39 -31.23 11.45
C SER A 220 -14.39 -30.91 10.33
N PRO A 221 -15.66 -30.59 10.65
CA PRO A 221 -16.58 -30.04 9.67
C PRO A 221 -15.84 -28.87 9.02
N SER A 222 -15.49 -29.06 7.74
CA SER A 222 -14.46 -28.29 7.07
C SER A 222 -14.77 -26.81 7.22
N THR A 223 -13.90 -26.05 7.90
CA THR A 223 -13.82 -24.61 7.70
C THR A 223 -13.80 -24.44 6.18
N PRO A 224 -14.82 -23.82 5.56
CA PRO A 224 -14.90 -23.75 4.11
C PRO A 224 -13.59 -23.14 3.61
N SER A 225 -12.88 -23.90 2.77
CA SER A 225 -11.58 -23.51 2.25
C SER A 225 -11.63 -22.09 1.72
N SER A 226 -10.92 -21.18 2.38
CA SER A 226 -10.85 -19.75 2.04
C SER A 226 -10.11 -19.49 0.72
N LYS A 227 -9.69 -20.57 0.02
CA LYS A 227 -8.96 -20.53 -1.25
C LYS A 227 -9.67 -19.73 -2.33
N ARG A 228 -10.99 -19.91 -2.45
CA ARG A 228 -11.82 -19.17 -3.40
C ARG A 228 -13.07 -18.65 -2.70
N LEU A 229 -13.23 -17.33 -2.68
CA LEU A 229 -14.41 -16.68 -2.12
C LEU A 229 -15.65 -16.91 -2.99
N TYR A 230 -16.83 -16.79 -2.36
CA TYR A 230 -18.14 -16.72 -3.01
C TYR A 230 -18.57 -17.96 -3.80
N THR A 231 -17.99 -19.13 -3.52
CA THR A 231 -18.42 -20.42 -4.12
C THR A 231 -19.83 -20.83 -3.70
N ASN A 232 -20.34 -20.26 -2.60
CA ASN A 232 -21.71 -20.41 -2.10
C ASN A 232 -22.70 -19.35 -2.65
N LEU A 233 -22.27 -18.50 -3.59
CA LEU A 233 -23.06 -17.41 -4.18
C LEU A 233 -23.60 -16.38 -3.17
N ARG A 234 -22.98 -16.28 -1.98
CA ARG A 234 -23.27 -15.24 -0.98
C ARG A 234 -22.17 -14.19 -1.02
N PHE A 235 -22.54 -12.93 -1.26
CA PHE A 235 -21.61 -11.81 -1.38
C PHE A 235 -21.66 -10.90 -0.17
N HIS A 236 -20.63 -10.08 0.06
CA HIS A 236 -20.62 -9.06 1.12
C HIS A 236 -21.44 -7.82 0.76
N THR A 237 -22.70 -8.03 0.35
CA THR A 237 -23.71 -6.99 0.17
C THR A 237 -24.81 -7.17 1.22
N PRO A 238 -25.59 -6.12 1.56
CA PRO A 238 -26.66 -6.23 2.56
C PRO A 238 -27.69 -7.34 2.30
N ASP A 239 -27.94 -7.68 1.04
CA ASP A 239 -28.88 -8.74 0.61
C ASP A 239 -28.18 -10.07 0.24
N GLY A 240 -26.85 -10.11 0.35
CA GLY A 240 -26.03 -11.28 0.01
C GLY A 240 -25.92 -11.59 -1.49
N ARG A 241 -26.40 -10.73 -2.38
CA ARG A 241 -26.44 -10.94 -3.84
C ARG A 241 -25.36 -10.16 -4.58
N ALA A 242 -24.86 -10.72 -5.68
CA ALA A 242 -24.02 -9.97 -6.61
C ALA A 242 -24.79 -8.79 -7.22
N ARG A 243 -24.10 -7.68 -7.48
CA ARG A 243 -24.66 -6.50 -8.14
C ARG A 243 -24.05 -6.35 -9.53
N PHE A 244 -24.90 -6.42 -10.56
CA PHE A 244 -24.49 -6.17 -11.94
C PHE A 244 -24.46 -4.66 -12.19
N GLY A 245 -23.35 -4.16 -12.73
CA GLY A 245 -23.21 -2.77 -13.14
C GLY A 245 -22.66 -2.70 -14.56
N ALA A 246 -23.44 -2.14 -15.48
CA ALA A 246 -22.95 -1.80 -16.82
C ALA A 246 -22.43 -0.37 -16.79
N TYR A 247 -21.14 -0.19 -17.06
CA TYR A 247 -20.51 1.12 -17.16
C TYR A 247 -20.07 1.34 -18.61
N HIS A 248 -20.50 2.45 -19.19
CA HIS A 248 -20.06 2.86 -20.52
C HIS A 248 -18.76 3.68 -20.41
N SER A 249 -17.82 3.44 -21.33
CA SER A 249 -16.58 4.21 -21.39
C SER A 249 -16.89 5.68 -21.71
N ARG A 250 -16.28 6.60 -20.96
CA ARG A 250 -16.31 8.04 -21.24
C ARG A 250 -15.14 8.50 -22.13
N GLY A 251 -14.31 7.56 -22.61
CA GLY A 251 -13.07 7.87 -23.31
C GLY A 251 -11.92 8.24 -22.36
N LEU A 252 -10.83 8.75 -22.94
CA LEU A 252 -9.67 9.21 -22.19
C LEU A 252 -9.98 10.55 -21.52
N ALA A 253 -9.50 10.73 -20.28
CA ALA A 253 -9.58 12.03 -19.59
C ALA A 253 -8.78 13.12 -20.35
N GLU A 254 -7.70 12.72 -21.02
CA GLU A 254 -6.88 13.58 -21.88
C GLU A 254 -6.79 12.95 -23.27
N PRO A 255 -7.76 13.21 -24.16
CA PRO A 255 -7.66 12.75 -25.54
C PRO A 255 -6.53 13.49 -26.28
N PRO A 256 -5.91 12.86 -27.29
CA PRO A 256 -4.97 13.55 -28.16
C PRO A 256 -5.64 14.71 -28.91
N ASP A 257 -4.87 15.74 -29.20
CA ASP A 257 -5.28 16.91 -30.01
C ASP A 257 -4.14 17.30 -30.97
N PRO A 258 -4.30 18.32 -31.85
CA PRO A 258 -3.24 18.72 -32.77
C PRO A 258 -1.92 19.15 -32.11
N ASP A 259 -1.96 19.69 -30.89
CA ASP A 259 -0.77 20.11 -30.13
C ASP A 259 -0.12 18.93 -29.38
N TYR A 260 -0.92 17.94 -28.98
CA TYR A 260 -0.52 16.73 -28.27
C TYR A 260 -1.09 15.47 -28.95
N PRO A 261 -0.56 15.05 -30.11
CA PRO A 261 -1.19 14.03 -30.96
C PRO A 261 -0.94 12.57 -30.51
N PHE A 262 -0.21 12.36 -29.42
CA PHE A 262 0.16 11.03 -28.91
C PHE A 262 -0.39 10.77 -27.51
N VAL A 263 -0.79 9.52 -27.24
CA VAL A 263 -1.08 9.05 -25.88
C VAL A 263 0.21 8.50 -25.26
N LEU A 264 0.66 9.12 -24.17
CA LEU A 264 1.75 8.57 -23.37
C LEU A 264 1.21 7.58 -22.33
N THR A 265 1.80 6.39 -22.31
CA THR A 265 1.58 5.39 -21.26
C THR A 265 2.87 5.18 -20.47
N THR A 266 2.74 4.80 -19.21
CA THR A 266 3.88 4.49 -18.34
C THR A 266 3.73 3.11 -17.72
N GLY A 267 4.84 2.43 -17.49
CA GLY A 267 4.82 1.11 -16.87
C GLY A 267 6.13 0.74 -16.20
N ARG A 268 6.43 -0.55 -16.14
CA ARG A 268 7.55 -1.09 -15.38
C ARG A 268 8.48 -1.90 -16.25
N LEU A 269 9.72 -2.02 -15.80
CA LEU A 269 10.70 -2.93 -16.35
C LEU A 269 10.89 -4.11 -15.39
N TYR A 270 11.25 -5.28 -15.94
CA TYR A 270 11.49 -6.47 -15.14
C TYR A 270 12.62 -6.28 -14.12
N GLY A 271 13.72 -5.64 -14.54
CA GLY A 271 14.91 -5.48 -13.69
C GLY A 271 14.75 -4.46 -12.56
N HIS A 272 13.72 -3.61 -12.58
CA HIS A 272 13.62 -2.46 -11.70
C HIS A 272 12.26 -2.39 -10.98
N TRP A 273 12.28 -1.94 -9.73
CA TRP A 273 11.09 -1.79 -8.91
C TRP A 273 10.83 -0.33 -8.56
N HIS A 274 9.72 0.21 -9.06
CA HIS A 274 9.23 1.58 -8.81
C HIS A 274 10.37 2.61 -8.83
N THR A 275 10.54 3.36 -7.75
CA THR A 275 11.46 4.51 -7.62
C THR A 275 12.93 4.14 -7.48
N LEU A 276 13.32 2.89 -7.77
CA LEU A 276 14.70 2.42 -7.82
C LEU A 276 15.49 2.51 -6.51
N THR A 277 14.88 2.92 -5.40
CA THR A 277 15.57 3.10 -4.10
C THR A 277 16.29 1.84 -3.63
N ARG A 278 15.79 0.66 -4.04
CA ARG A 278 16.38 -0.66 -3.82
C ARG A 278 17.12 -1.19 -5.04
N THR A 279 16.41 -1.39 -6.15
CA THR A 279 16.94 -2.09 -7.34
C THR A 279 17.94 -1.26 -8.12
N GLY A 280 17.90 0.08 -8.04
CA GLY A 280 18.89 0.95 -8.66
C GLY A 280 20.28 0.83 -8.01
N ARG A 281 20.35 0.33 -6.77
CA ARG A 281 21.61 0.10 -6.02
C ARG A 281 22.24 -1.27 -6.31
N ILE A 282 21.58 -2.12 -7.09
CA ILE A 282 22.08 -3.45 -7.45
C ILE A 282 22.68 -3.35 -8.85
N GLU A 283 23.97 -3.63 -8.97
CA GLU A 283 24.70 -3.42 -10.24
C GLU A 283 24.11 -4.23 -11.40
N LYS A 284 23.72 -5.49 -11.15
CA LYS A 284 23.14 -6.36 -12.16
C LYS A 284 21.85 -5.81 -12.77
N THR A 285 20.97 -5.25 -11.95
CA THR A 285 19.69 -4.66 -12.42
C THR A 285 19.92 -3.32 -13.10
N ARG A 286 20.87 -2.52 -12.59
CA ARG A 286 21.31 -1.27 -13.24
C ARG A 286 21.86 -1.54 -14.65
N GLN A 287 22.68 -2.57 -14.83
CA GLN A 287 23.21 -2.95 -16.15
C GLN A 287 22.13 -3.46 -17.12
N MET A 288 21.09 -4.12 -16.61
CA MET A 288 19.99 -4.64 -17.44
C MET A 288 19.17 -3.51 -18.09
N HIS A 289 18.96 -2.42 -17.37
CA HIS A 289 18.22 -1.24 -17.82
C HIS A 289 18.92 0.02 -17.29
N PRO A 290 19.97 0.49 -17.98
CA PRO A 290 20.83 1.56 -17.48
C PRO A 290 20.19 2.94 -17.57
N GLU A 291 19.32 3.16 -18.56
CA GLU A 291 18.71 4.45 -18.85
C GLU A 291 17.22 4.25 -19.19
N PRO A 292 16.35 5.25 -18.90
CA PRO A 292 14.99 5.24 -19.41
C PRO A 292 14.98 5.42 -20.93
N PHE A 293 13.93 4.98 -21.59
CA PHE A 293 13.73 5.09 -23.03
C PHE A 293 12.26 5.38 -23.35
N ILE A 294 11.96 5.79 -24.57
CA ILE A 294 10.60 5.90 -25.07
C ILE A 294 10.36 4.93 -26.21
N GLU A 295 9.37 4.04 -26.08
CA GLU A 295 8.96 3.16 -27.18
C GLU A 295 8.07 3.91 -28.16
N ILE A 296 8.43 3.84 -29.45
CA ILE A 296 7.72 4.49 -30.55
C ILE A 296 7.46 3.46 -31.66
N HIS A 297 6.23 3.44 -32.19
CA HIS A 297 5.89 2.56 -33.30
C HIS A 297 6.59 2.99 -34.60
N PRO A 298 7.10 2.07 -35.45
CA PRO A 298 7.81 2.40 -36.69
C PRO A 298 7.08 3.37 -37.64
N ARG A 299 5.74 3.30 -37.72
CA ARG A 299 4.94 4.22 -38.56
C ARG A 299 5.01 5.67 -38.06
N ASP A 300 5.00 5.86 -36.75
CA ASP A 300 5.09 7.21 -36.17
C ASP A 300 6.52 7.73 -36.21
N ALA A 301 7.50 6.86 -35.95
CA ALA A 301 8.91 7.19 -36.09
C ALA A 301 9.24 7.65 -37.52
N ALA A 302 8.77 6.93 -38.55
CA ALA A 302 8.97 7.31 -39.95
C ALA A 302 8.30 8.66 -40.29
N ARG A 303 7.09 8.92 -39.78
CA ARG A 303 6.38 10.19 -39.98
C ARG A 303 7.08 11.37 -39.32
N LEU A 304 7.73 11.14 -38.18
CA LEU A 304 8.45 12.16 -37.40
C LEU A 304 9.96 12.21 -37.73
N GLU A 305 10.43 11.39 -38.68
CA GLU A 305 11.84 11.26 -39.05
C GLU A 305 12.75 10.92 -37.85
N ILE A 306 12.24 10.12 -36.91
CA ILE A 306 12.96 9.66 -35.72
C ILE A 306 13.67 8.34 -36.02
N THR A 307 14.95 8.25 -35.66
CA THR A 307 15.75 7.03 -35.75
C THR A 307 15.95 6.38 -34.37
N ASP A 308 16.33 5.11 -34.36
CA ASP A 308 16.54 4.36 -33.11
C ASP A 308 17.71 4.95 -32.30
N ASN A 309 17.56 5.00 -30.97
CA ASN A 309 18.45 5.66 -30.00
C ASN A 309 18.60 7.18 -30.17
N GLN A 310 17.87 7.82 -31.09
CA GLN A 310 17.83 9.28 -31.16
C GLN A 310 17.22 9.84 -29.88
N LEU A 311 17.89 10.83 -29.27
CA LEU A 311 17.33 11.55 -28.13
C LEU A 311 16.17 12.44 -28.61
N VAL A 312 14.97 12.21 -28.06
CA VAL A 312 13.75 12.94 -28.43
C VAL A 312 13.19 13.73 -27.25
N GLU A 313 12.70 14.95 -27.52
CA GLU A 313 11.95 15.73 -26.52
C GLU A 313 10.51 15.20 -26.47
N VAL A 314 10.03 14.86 -25.28
CA VAL A 314 8.65 14.50 -24.99
C VAL A 314 8.01 15.63 -24.22
N ARG A 315 6.99 16.26 -24.80
CA ARG A 315 6.28 17.40 -24.20
C ARG A 315 4.84 17.03 -23.88
N SER A 316 4.37 17.47 -22.72
CA SER A 316 2.99 17.40 -22.28
C SER A 316 2.51 18.79 -21.85
N ARG A 317 1.22 18.92 -21.54
CA ARG A 317 0.65 20.16 -20.95
C ARG A 317 1.30 20.55 -19.61
N ARG A 318 1.94 19.60 -18.91
CA ARG A 318 2.50 19.79 -17.56
C ARG A 318 4.00 20.04 -17.56
N SER A 319 4.74 19.40 -18.45
CA SER A 319 6.21 19.47 -18.48
C SER A 319 6.77 18.85 -19.77
N LYS A 320 8.10 18.91 -19.90
CA LYS A 320 8.87 18.26 -20.96
C LYS A 320 10.08 17.51 -20.40
N THR A 321 10.51 16.47 -21.09
CA THR A 321 11.68 15.65 -20.75
C THR A 321 12.29 15.04 -22.00
N PHE A 322 13.43 14.35 -21.89
CA PHE A 322 14.14 13.74 -23.02
C PHE A 322 14.36 12.25 -22.78
N PHE A 323 14.19 11.44 -23.83
CA PHE A 323 14.47 10.01 -23.80
C PHE A 323 15.10 9.55 -25.11
N PRO A 324 16.02 8.57 -25.09
CA PRO A 324 16.40 7.84 -26.29
C PRO A 324 15.18 7.07 -26.84
N ALA A 325 14.95 7.19 -28.15
CA ALA A 325 13.90 6.48 -28.84
C ALA A 325 14.24 5.00 -28.98
N LYS A 326 13.25 4.13 -28.74
CA LYS A 326 13.31 2.70 -29.02
C LYS A 326 12.21 2.36 -30.02
N ILE A 327 12.59 2.12 -31.27
CA ILE A 327 11.62 1.84 -32.33
C ILE A 327 11.17 0.38 -32.25
N THR A 328 9.88 0.15 -32.01
CA THR A 328 9.35 -1.21 -31.80
C THR A 328 7.90 -1.39 -32.25
N LYS A 329 7.57 -2.59 -32.74
CA LYS A 329 6.20 -2.98 -33.07
C LYS A 329 5.39 -3.45 -31.86
N ALA A 330 5.98 -3.45 -30.66
CA ALA A 330 5.33 -3.85 -29.41
C ALA A 330 4.30 -2.81 -28.90
N ILE A 331 4.33 -1.58 -29.43
CA ILE A 331 3.43 -0.49 -29.07
C ILE A 331 2.51 -0.14 -30.26
N ALA A 332 1.29 0.31 -29.99
CA ALA A 332 0.35 0.69 -31.03
C ALA A 332 0.70 2.05 -31.67
N PRO A 333 0.43 2.27 -32.97
CA PRO A 333 0.52 3.60 -33.57
C PRO A 333 -0.29 4.65 -32.81
N GLY A 334 0.25 5.87 -32.67
CA GLY A 334 -0.36 6.97 -31.91
C GLY A 334 -0.22 6.84 -30.38
N THR A 335 0.43 5.79 -29.89
CA THR A 335 0.74 5.58 -28.47
C THR A 335 2.25 5.46 -28.28
N VAL A 336 2.76 6.02 -27.18
CA VAL A 336 4.16 5.89 -26.76
C VAL A 336 4.23 5.37 -25.32
N PHE A 337 5.35 4.75 -24.97
CA PHE A 337 5.55 4.16 -23.65
C PHE A 337 6.87 4.59 -23.03
N VAL A 338 6.84 4.98 -21.75
CA VAL A 338 8.03 5.26 -20.94
C VAL A 338 7.99 4.41 -19.66
N PRO A 339 9.04 3.63 -19.35
CA PRO A 339 9.13 2.98 -18.06
C PRO A 339 9.37 4.02 -16.95
N MET A 340 8.65 3.89 -15.84
CA MET A 340 8.74 4.75 -14.66
C MET A 340 9.25 3.97 -13.45
#